data_AF-A0A955S2X9-F1
#
_entry.id   AF-A0A955S2X9-F1
#
_cell.length_a   1.000
_cell.length_b   1.000
_cell.length_c   1.000
_cell.angle_alpha   90.00
_cell.angle_beta   90.00
_cell.angle_gamma   90.00
#
_symmetry.space_group_name_H-M   'P 1'
#
loop_
_entity.id
_entity.type
_entity.pdbx_description
1 polymer ?
#
loop_
_entity_poly.entity_id
_entity_poly.type
_entity_poly.pdbx_seq_one_letter_code
_entity_poly.pdbx_strand_id
1 'polypeptide(L)' 'MSKGNKELDLTPPGGSQKVLMHSCCAPCAADIMEQLKAKGIDLTIFFYNP' A
#
# COMPACT_ATOMS: atom_id res chain seq x y z
N MET A 1 -5.76 -15.63 16.87
CA MET A 1 -7.08 -15.04 16.55
C MET A 1 -7.08 -14.66 15.07
N SER A 2 -7.60 -15.53 14.21
CA SER A 2 -7.75 -15.24 12.77
C SER A 2 -8.86 -14.22 12.57
N LYS A 3 -8.53 -12.93 12.54
CA LYS A 3 -9.36 -11.99 11.80
C LYS A 3 -9.12 -12.32 10.33
N GLY A 4 -10.14 -12.76 9.62
CA GLY A 4 -10.03 -13.07 8.19
C GLY A 4 -9.53 -11.82 7.46
N ASN A 5 -8.29 -11.85 6.99
CA ASN A 5 -7.73 -10.77 6.18
C ASN A 5 -8.55 -10.71 4.90
N LYS A 6 -9.39 -9.68 4.78
CA LYS A 6 -10.10 -9.41 3.54
C LYS A 6 -9.06 -8.97 2.52
N GLU A 7 -8.74 -9.87 1.60
CA GLU A 7 -7.78 -9.58 0.54
C GLU A 7 -8.31 -8.41 -0.30
N LEU A 8 -7.55 -7.32 -0.32
CA LEU A 8 -7.89 -6.13 -1.11
C LEU A 8 -7.48 -6.36 -2.56
N ASP A 9 -8.34 -5.95 -3.50
CA ASP A 9 -7.94 -5.80 -4.89
C ASP A 9 -7.16 -4.48 -5.02
N LEU A 10 -5.84 -4.59 -5.11
CA LEU A 10 -4.92 -3.47 -5.21
C LEU A 10 -4.26 -3.47 -6.58
N THR A 11 -5.05 -3.50 -7.66
CA THR A 11 -4.54 -3.44 -9.03
C THR A 11 -4.38 -1.98 -9.46
N PRO A 12 -3.16 -1.48 -9.72
CA PRO A 12 -2.98 -0.11 -10.17
C PRO A 12 -3.56 0.08 -11.58
N PRO A 13 -4.10 1.28 -11.89
CA PRO A 13 -4.69 1.55 -13.19
C PRO A 13 -3.64 1.48 -14.30
N GLY A 14 -4.09 1.17 -15.52
CA GLY A 14 -3.27 1.18 -16.72
C GLY A 14 -2.17 0.12 -16.77
N GLY A 15 -2.29 -0.96 -15.98
CA GLY A 15 -1.26 -2.02 -15.91
C GLY A 15 0.05 -1.55 -15.30
N SER A 16 0.03 -0.45 -14.54
CA SER A 16 1.20 0.06 -13.85
C SER A 16 1.57 -0.86 -12.68
N GLN A 17 2.88 -1.02 -12.44
CA GLN A 17 3.40 -1.76 -11.29
C GLN A 17 4.02 -0.83 -10.25
N LYS A 18 4.03 0.47 -10.50
CA LYS A 18 4.65 1.49 -9.65
C LYS A 18 3.59 2.37 -9.03
N VAL A 19 3.65 2.52 -7.72
CA VAL A 19 2.72 3.36 -6.96
C VAL A 19 3.52 4.38 -6.16
N LEU A 20 3.16 5.66 -6.29
CA LEU A 20 3.62 6.70 -5.37
C LEU A 20 2.54 6.91 -4.31
N MET A 21 2.88 6.69 -3.05
CA MET A 21 1.96 6.88 -1.93
C MET A 21 2.41 8.07 -1.07
N HIS A 22 1.55 9.08 -0.99
CA HIS A 22 1.69 10.14 0.00
C HIS A 22 1.16 9.65 1.35
N SER A 23 1.95 9.79 2.42
CA SER A 23 1.53 9.44 3.77
C SER A 23 1.94 10.50 4.79
N CYS A 24 1.00 10.90 5.65
CA CYS A 24 1.28 11.84 6.74
C CYS A 24 2.04 11.17 7.90
N CYS A 25 1.76 9.90 8.20
CA CYS A 25 2.37 9.10 9.27
C CYS A 25 2.35 7.60 8.91
N ALA A 26 3.39 6.84 9.27
CA ALA A 26 3.53 5.42 8.94
C ALA A 26 2.48 4.44 9.52
N PRO A 27 1.95 4.58 10.76
CA PRO A 27 1.20 3.49 11.39
C PRO A 27 -0.16 3.23 10.73
N CYS A 28 -0.74 4.23 10.05
CA CYS A 28 -2.07 4.12 9.44
C CYS A 28 -2.04 3.40 8.09
N ALA A 29 -0.92 3.48 7.37
CA ALA A 29 -0.78 2.96 6.02
C ALA A 29 0.00 1.63 5.97
N ALA A 30 0.48 1.13 7.11
CA ALA A 30 1.32 -0.07 7.19
C ALA A 30 0.66 -1.30 6.56
N ASP A 31 -0.63 -1.56 6.85
CA ASP A 31 -1.37 -2.69 6.27
C ASP A 31 -1.47 -2.60 4.74
N ILE A 32 -1.70 -1.39 4.20
CA ILE A 32 -1.72 -1.16 2.75
C ILE A 32 -0.34 -1.37 2.13
N MET A 33 0.73 -0.89 2.78
CA MET A 33 2.11 -1.11 2.31
C MET A 33 2.46 -2.60 2.24
N GLU A 34 2.08 -3.38 3.26
CA GLU A 34 2.33 -4.82 3.30
C GLU A 34 1.60 -5.55 2.18
N GLN A 35 0.34 -5.20 1.92
CA GLN A 35 -0.44 -5.82 0.85
C GLN A 35 0.06 -5.45 -0.55
N LEU A 36 0.44 -4.18 -0.77
CA LEU A 36 1.05 -3.74 -2.04
C LEU A 36 2.35 -4.50 -2.31
N LYS A 37 3.20 -4.64 -1.27
CA LYS A 37 4.44 -5.41 -1.37
C LYS A 37 4.19 -6.90 -1.61
N ALA A 38 3.19 -7.49 -0.94
CA ALA A 38 2.81 -8.89 -1.15
C ALA A 38 2.33 -9.18 -2.57
N LYS A 39 1.73 -8.18 -3.25
CA LYS A 39 1.31 -8.26 -4.67
C LYS A 39 2.42 -7.89 -5.66
N GLY A 40 3.65 -7.62 -5.20
CA GLY A 40 4.77 -7.30 -6.06
C GLY A 40 4.72 -5.89 -6.67
N ILE A 41 3.95 -4.98 -6.07
CA ILE A 41 3.84 -3.59 -6.51
C ILE A 41 5.04 -2.80 -5.98
N ASP A 42 5.73 -2.10 -6.88
CA ASP A 42 6.85 -1.21 -6.60
C ASP A 42 6.34 0.09 -5.99
N LEU A 43 6.34 0.11 -4.66
CA LEU A 43 5.84 1.22 -3.86
C LEU A 43 6.95 2.23 -3.54
N THR A 44 6.77 3.47 -3.96
CA THR A 44 7.54 4.62 -3.50
C THR A 44 6.71 5.42 -2.51
N ILE A 45 7.28 5.77 -1.35
CA ILE A 45 6.55 6.51 -0.31
C ILE A 45 7.10 7.93 -0.18
N PHE A 46 6.20 8.90 -0.20
CA PHE A 46 6.49 10.29 0.14
C PHE A 46 5.88 10.60 1.50
N PHE A 47 6.72 10.72 2.52
CA PHE A 47 6.30 11.12 3.87
C PHE A 47 6.26 12.64 3.98
N TYR A 48 5.10 13.19 4.29
CA TYR A 48 4.93 14.62 4.52
C TYR A 48 3.88 14.89 5.59
N ASN A 49 4.31 15.50 6.69
CA ASN A 49 3.44 16.00 7.74
C ASN A 49 3.59 17.54 7.78
N PRO A 50 2.62 18.30 7.26
CA PRO A 50 2.65 19.76 7.28
C PRO A 50 2.67 20.34 8.70
#